data_AF-A0A0N0XMU7-F1
#
_entry.id   AF-A0A0N0XMU7-F1
#
_cell.length_a   1.000
_cell.length_b   1.000
_cell.length_c   1.000
_cell.angle_alpha   90.00
_cell.angle_beta   90.00
_cell.angle_gamma   90.00
#
_symmetry.space_group_name_H-M   'P 1'
#
loop_
_entity.id
_entity.type
_entity.pdbx_description
1 polymer ?
#
loop_
_entity_poly.entity_id
_entity_poly.type
_entity_poly.pdbx_seq_one_letter_code
_entity_poly.pdbx_strand_id
1 'polypeptide(L)'
;MRSIVVLFLALISLYSTPVFAVKVWECVAPNGVHVFQDKPCLNDTDNHSVNSQNVSIPQRFPQNNSDTRISAAPVLPAANAGPVVNTAHPGSVRIDAFSLIKPLLPYLLVVSGITIAIGIFGQRSNRNPWKTGRRKAGPDARMHFMRKKWLSLHERQMYRLLTELAPPEWAVFVQVSICNRNLDIVLVIELDDVTHIGKEEKDRTRDGFLAEAGISTRRFYHVPPAADLRAMFADLLAKDGMTL
;
A
#
# COMPACT_ATOMS: atom_id res chain seq x y z
N MET A 1 23.85 15.31 -19.78
CA MET A 1 22.85 14.39 -19.19
C MET A 1 23.09 14.05 -17.71
N ARG A 2 24.34 13.94 -17.22
CA ARG A 2 24.61 13.63 -15.79
C ARG A 2 24.13 14.70 -14.80
N SER A 3 24.19 15.99 -15.14
CA SER A 3 23.79 17.07 -14.20
C SER A 3 22.27 17.20 -13.98
N ILE A 4 21.44 16.78 -14.94
CA ILE A 4 19.98 16.83 -14.80
C ILE A 4 19.48 15.76 -13.82
N VAL A 5 20.13 14.59 -13.81
CA VAL A 5 19.78 13.48 -12.90
C VAL A 5 20.09 13.85 -11.44
N VAL A 6 21.20 14.56 -11.19
CA VAL A 6 21.57 15.00 -9.83
C VAL A 6 20.59 16.06 -9.30
N LEU A 7 20.15 17.00 -10.15
CA LEU A 7 19.17 18.02 -9.75
C LEU A 7 17.79 17.40 -9.43
N PHE A 8 17.38 16.39 -10.20
CA PHE A 8 16.10 15.70 -9.97
C PHE A 8 16.10 14.88 -8.67
N LEU A 9 17.22 14.24 -8.34
CA LEU A 9 17.37 13.49 -7.08
C LEU A 9 17.47 14.41 -5.86
N ALA A 10 18.09 15.59 -6.00
CA ALA A 10 18.14 16.61 -4.95
C ALA A 10 16.75 17.23 -4.67
N LEU A 11 15.91 17.39 -5.70
CA LEU A 11 14.54 17.85 -5.54
C LEU A 11 13.65 16.81 -4.84
N ILE A 12 13.80 15.52 -5.16
CA ILE A 12 13.02 14.45 -4.51
C ILE A 12 13.35 14.34 -3.01
N SER A 13 14.59 14.61 -2.61
CA SER A 13 14.99 14.60 -1.19
C SER A 13 14.44 15.80 -0.40
N LEU A 14 14.23 16.95 -1.04
CA LEU A 14 13.63 18.12 -0.40
C LEU A 14 12.10 18.03 -0.21
N TYR A 15 11.42 17.16 -0.95
CA TYR A 15 9.96 16.91 -0.81
C TYR A 15 9.62 15.66 0.00
N SER A 16 10.59 15.06 0.68
CA SER A 16 10.37 13.95 1.61
C SER A 16 9.67 14.48 2.87
N THR A 17 8.35 14.40 2.92
CA THR A 17 7.58 14.75 4.11
C THR A 17 8.04 13.91 5.31
N PRO A 18 8.05 14.46 6.53
CA PRO A 18 8.43 13.70 7.72
C PRO A 18 7.48 12.52 7.88
N VAL A 19 8.06 11.34 8.06
CA VAL A 19 7.38 10.10 8.40
C VAL A 19 6.50 10.38 9.63
N PHE A 20 5.19 10.36 9.45
CA PHE A 20 4.23 10.54 10.53
C PHE A 20 4.49 9.46 11.59
N ALA A 21 5.00 9.88 12.75
CA ALA A 21 5.09 9.02 13.91
C ALA A 21 3.67 8.70 14.38
N VAL A 22 3.20 7.48 14.13
CA VAL A 22 1.91 7.00 14.63
C VAL A 22 2.06 6.74 16.12
N LYS A 23 1.44 7.59 16.93
CA LYS A 23 1.38 7.44 18.39
C LYS A 23 0.36 6.36 18.72
N VAL A 24 0.81 5.26 19.32
CA VAL A 24 -0.04 4.16 19.82
C VAL A 24 -0.23 4.35 21.32
N TRP A 25 -1.46 4.20 21.79
CA TRP A 25 -1.84 4.31 23.20
C TRP A 25 -2.13 2.92 23.76
N GLU A 26 -1.63 2.64 24.96
CA GLU A 26 -1.94 1.45 25.73
C GLU A 26 -3.06 1.77 26.72
N CYS A 27 -4.17 1.04 26.64
CA CYS A 27 -5.34 1.23 27.48
C CYS A 27 -5.63 -0.03 28.29
N VAL A 28 -5.90 0.13 29.59
CA VAL A 28 -6.26 -0.99 30.46
C VAL A 28 -7.77 -0.99 30.65
N ALA A 29 -8.43 -2.03 30.18
CA ALA A 29 -9.87 -2.23 30.35
C ALA A 29 -10.21 -2.58 31.81
N PRO A 30 -11.47 -2.37 32.28
CA PRO A 30 -11.86 -2.63 33.66
C PRO A 30 -11.64 -4.07 34.16
N ASN A 31 -11.56 -5.02 33.25
CA ASN A 31 -11.25 -6.43 33.52
C ASN A 31 -9.74 -6.73 33.58
N GLY A 32 -8.86 -5.71 33.53
CA GLY A 32 -7.41 -5.85 33.54
C GLY A 32 -6.78 -6.19 32.19
N VAL A 33 -7.55 -6.20 31.10
CA VAL A 33 -7.02 -6.52 29.76
C VAL A 33 -6.39 -5.29 29.12
N HIS A 34 -5.16 -5.41 28.64
CA HIS A 34 -4.45 -4.36 27.91
C HIS A 34 -4.89 -4.35 26.43
N VAL A 35 -5.24 -3.17 25.92
CA VAL A 35 -5.69 -2.92 24.55
C VAL A 35 -4.88 -1.76 23.96
N PHE A 36 -4.28 -1.97 22.79
CA PHE A 36 -3.50 -0.95 22.09
C PHE A 36 -4.32 -0.34 20.96
N GLN A 37 -4.39 0.99 20.91
CA GLN A 37 -5.20 1.71 19.93
C GLN A 37 -4.52 2.99 19.45
N ASP A 38 -4.91 3.44 18.25
CA ASP A 38 -4.40 4.64 17.56
C ASP A 38 -5.10 5.93 18.01
N LYS A 39 -6.05 5.82 18.95
CA LYS A 39 -6.75 6.93 19.61
C LYS A 39 -6.47 6.91 21.12
N PRO A 40 -6.47 8.07 21.80
CA PRO A 40 -6.34 8.13 23.26
C PRO A 40 -7.41 7.28 23.96
N CYS A 41 -7.08 6.72 25.12
CA CYS A 41 -8.05 6.00 25.94
C CYS A 41 -9.17 6.96 26.34
N LEU A 42 -10.42 6.61 26.02
CA LEU A 42 -11.59 7.33 26.52
C LEU A 42 -11.75 6.96 28.00
N ASN A 43 -11.63 7.94 28.88
CA ASN A 43 -11.97 7.75 30.29
C ASN A 43 -13.50 7.65 30.41
N ASP A 44 -13.99 6.59 31.04
CA ASP A 44 -15.42 6.33 31.27
C ASP A 44 -16.13 7.38 32.16
N THR A 45 -15.44 8.45 32.57
CA THR A 45 -16.01 9.48 33.45
C THR A 45 -16.94 10.48 32.76
N ASP A 46 -17.04 10.46 31.42
CA ASP A 46 -17.81 11.48 30.67
C ASP A 46 -19.20 11.04 30.19
N ASN A 47 -19.68 9.85 30.57
CA ASN A 47 -21.04 9.44 30.24
C ASN A 47 -22.07 9.92 31.28
N HIS A 48 -22.55 11.14 31.07
CA HIS A 48 -23.89 11.52 31.53
C HIS A 48 -24.93 10.57 30.93
N SER A 49 -25.76 10.04 31.82
CA SER A 49 -26.90 9.18 31.53
C SER A 49 -27.80 9.74 30.43
N VAL A 50 -27.94 9.01 29.32
CA VAL A 50 -29.15 9.08 28.51
C VAL A 50 -29.70 7.66 28.38
N ASN A 51 -30.66 7.40 29.27
CA ASN A 51 -31.57 6.27 29.20
C ASN A 51 -32.45 6.44 27.95
N SER A 52 -32.48 5.47 27.05
CA SER A 52 -33.45 5.48 25.95
C SER A 52 -33.85 4.05 25.60
N GLN A 53 -35.05 3.72 26.05
CA GLN A 53 -35.81 2.53 25.73
C GLN A 53 -36.28 2.56 24.25
N ASN A 54 -36.29 1.37 23.64
CA ASN A 54 -37.17 0.88 22.58
C ASN A 54 -38.04 1.89 21.81
N VAL A 55 -37.76 2.12 20.52
CA VAL A 55 -38.79 2.28 19.47
C VAL A 55 -38.26 1.73 18.14
N SER A 56 -38.99 0.76 17.59
CA SER A 56 -38.92 0.25 16.22
C SER A 56 -39.95 0.98 15.33
N ILE A 57 -39.60 1.35 14.08
CA ILE A 57 -40.51 1.58 12.91
C ILE A 57 -39.67 1.89 11.64
N PRO A 58 -40.16 1.60 10.40
CA PRO A 58 -39.33 1.24 9.24
C PRO A 58 -39.07 2.40 8.25
N GLN A 59 -37.99 2.28 7.46
CA GLN A 59 -37.68 3.21 6.38
C GLN A 59 -38.26 2.78 5.02
N ARG A 60 -38.95 3.74 4.38
CA ARG A 60 -39.46 3.74 3.01
C ARG A 60 -38.69 4.85 2.24
N PHE A 61 -38.18 4.52 1.06
CA PHE A 61 -37.64 5.41 0.00
C PHE A 61 -38.66 6.52 -0.41
N PRO A 62 -38.31 7.63 -1.13
CA PRO A 62 -37.44 7.68 -2.33
C PRO A 62 -36.65 8.99 -2.66
N GLN A 63 -36.04 8.95 -3.85
CA GLN A 63 -35.26 9.92 -4.65
C GLN A 63 -35.81 11.36 -4.78
N ASN A 64 -34.93 12.35 -5.01
CA ASN A 64 -35.02 13.19 -6.22
C ASN A 64 -33.83 14.16 -6.45
N ASN A 65 -33.67 14.46 -7.75
CA ASN A 65 -32.69 15.33 -8.42
C ASN A 65 -32.79 16.82 -8.05
N SER A 66 -31.73 17.61 -8.33
CA SER A 66 -31.89 18.95 -8.92
C SER A 66 -30.60 19.48 -9.54
N ASP A 67 -30.76 20.00 -10.76
CA ASP A 67 -29.85 20.84 -11.54
C ASP A 67 -29.40 22.11 -10.82
N THR A 68 -28.26 22.68 -11.22
CA THR A 68 -28.02 24.12 -11.07
C THR A 68 -27.21 24.67 -12.25
N ARG A 69 -27.88 25.52 -13.03
CA ARG A 69 -27.33 26.44 -14.05
C ARG A 69 -26.84 27.75 -13.37
N ILE A 70 -26.24 28.60 -14.22
CA ILE A 70 -26.10 30.06 -14.13
C ILE A 70 -24.78 30.54 -13.50
N SER A 71 -23.88 31.17 -14.28
CA SER A 71 -23.87 32.64 -14.41
C SER A 71 -22.72 33.17 -15.27
N ALA A 72 -23.03 34.14 -16.13
CA ALA A 72 -22.11 34.93 -16.93
C ALA A 72 -21.83 36.29 -16.28
N ALA A 73 -20.67 36.89 -16.55
CA ALA A 73 -20.31 38.27 -16.17
C ALA A 73 -19.17 38.78 -17.09
N PRO A 74 -18.79 40.08 -17.10
CA PRO A 74 -19.26 41.04 -18.10
C PRO A 74 -18.13 41.71 -18.93
N VAL A 75 -18.56 42.38 -20.00
CA VAL A 75 -17.77 43.21 -20.93
C VAL A 75 -17.44 44.57 -20.30
N LEU A 76 -16.21 45.07 -20.52
CA LEU A 76 -15.81 46.46 -20.28
C LEU A 76 -15.13 47.09 -21.52
N PRO A 77 -15.17 48.42 -21.68
CA PRO A 77 -15.01 49.09 -22.96
C PRO A 77 -13.62 49.68 -23.23
N ALA A 78 -13.47 50.09 -24.49
CA ALA A 78 -12.28 50.54 -25.19
C ALA A 78 -11.61 51.81 -24.65
N ALA A 79 -10.28 51.85 -24.73
CA ALA A 79 -9.46 53.05 -24.60
C ALA A 79 -8.78 53.36 -25.94
N ASN A 80 -9.01 54.58 -26.43
CA ASN A 80 -8.42 55.17 -27.62
C ASN A 80 -6.90 55.41 -27.44
N ALA A 81 -6.10 54.97 -28.40
CA ALA A 81 -4.69 55.35 -28.55
C ALA A 81 -4.47 55.96 -29.94
N GLY A 82 -3.82 57.12 -29.98
CA GLY A 82 -3.69 57.99 -31.14
C GLY A 82 -2.75 57.49 -32.26
N PRO A 83 -2.57 58.30 -33.32
CA PRO A 83 -1.91 57.88 -34.55
C PRO A 83 -0.39 57.90 -34.39
N VAL A 84 0.24 56.72 -34.46
CA VAL A 84 1.69 56.57 -34.57
C VAL A 84 2.06 56.50 -36.04
N VAL A 85 2.74 57.54 -36.52
CA VAL A 85 3.33 57.63 -37.86
C VAL A 85 4.58 56.74 -37.90
N ASN A 86 4.50 55.62 -38.61
CA ASN A 86 5.64 54.74 -38.86
C ASN A 86 6.21 55.03 -40.26
N THR A 87 7.48 55.42 -40.28
CA THR A 87 8.31 55.58 -41.47
C THR A 87 8.56 54.22 -42.12
N ALA A 88 8.29 54.14 -43.43
CA ALA A 88 8.41 52.92 -44.21
C ALA A 88 9.88 52.55 -44.49
N HIS A 89 10.28 51.35 -44.07
CA HIS A 89 11.50 50.69 -44.54
C HIS A 89 11.15 49.67 -45.64
N PRO A 90 11.91 49.61 -46.75
CA PRO A 90 11.62 48.71 -47.85
C PRO A 90 12.00 47.26 -47.52
N GLY A 91 10.99 46.38 -47.54
CA GLY A 91 11.11 45.05 -48.14
C GLY A 91 11.68 43.90 -47.30
N SER A 92 11.09 43.59 -46.13
CA SER A 92 11.21 42.23 -45.57
C SER A 92 9.96 41.42 -45.93
N VAL A 93 10.09 40.45 -46.84
CA VAL A 93 9.02 39.49 -47.13
C VAL A 93 8.89 38.57 -45.92
N ARG A 94 7.96 38.87 -45.01
CA ARG A 94 7.59 37.98 -43.91
C ARG A 94 6.73 36.86 -44.47
N ILE A 95 7.33 35.69 -44.64
CA ILE A 95 6.57 34.47 -44.87
C ILE A 95 5.95 34.09 -43.53
N ASP A 96 4.64 34.30 -43.39
CA ASP A 96 3.89 33.84 -42.22
C ASP A 96 3.83 32.31 -42.23
N ALA A 97 4.77 31.69 -41.51
CA ALA A 97 4.83 30.23 -41.33
C ALA A 97 3.50 29.66 -40.80
N PHE A 98 2.73 30.47 -40.08
CA PHE A 98 1.38 30.11 -39.62
C PHE A 98 0.39 29.88 -40.75
N SER A 99 0.51 30.59 -41.87
CA SER A 99 -0.38 30.46 -43.03
C SER A 99 -0.24 29.09 -43.70
N LEU A 100 0.96 28.51 -43.65
CA LEU A 100 1.26 27.19 -44.20
C LEU A 100 0.70 26.05 -43.32
N ILE A 101 0.56 26.28 -42.01
CA ILE A 101 0.17 25.26 -41.03
C ILE A 101 -1.35 25.23 -40.78
N LYS A 102 -2.06 26.34 -41.04
CA LYS A 102 -3.52 26.46 -40.84
C LYS A 102 -4.35 25.28 -41.39
N PRO A 103 -4.15 24.78 -42.63
CA PRO A 103 -4.95 23.67 -43.13
C PRO A 103 -4.63 22.32 -42.47
N LEU A 104 -3.45 22.19 -41.86
CA LEU A 104 -2.99 20.94 -41.23
C LEU A 104 -3.34 20.86 -39.73
N LEU A 105 -3.67 21.98 -39.10
CA LEU A 105 -3.98 22.07 -37.67
C LEU A 105 -5.07 21.08 -37.18
N PRO A 106 -6.23 20.90 -37.87
CA PRO A 106 -7.23 19.94 -37.39
C PRO A 106 -6.72 18.49 -37.43
N TYR A 107 -5.91 18.13 -38.41
CA TYR A 107 -5.32 16.79 -38.53
C TYR A 107 -4.29 16.52 -37.43
N LEU A 108 -3.45 17.51 -37.11
CA LEU A 108 -2.48 17.40 -36.02
C LEU A 108 -3.16 17.21 -34.66
N LEU A 109 -4.30 17.88 -34.42
CA LEU A 109 -5.09 17.68 -33.20
C LEU A 109 -5.67 16.27 -33.11
N VAL A 110 -6.23 15.74 -34.20
CA VAL A 110 -6.77 14.37 -34.24
C VAL A 110 -5.68 13.32 -34.00
N VAL A 111 -4.52 13.46 -34.64
CA VAL A 111 -3.38 12.53 -34.45
C VAL A 111 -2.84 12.61 -33.02
N SER A 112 -2.76 13.81 -32.43
CA SER A 112 -2.35 13.98 -31.03
C SER A 112 -3.36 13.34 -30.05
N GLY A 113 -4.66 13.45 -30.32
CA GLY A 113 -5.70 12.83 -29.51
C GLY A 113 -5.65 11.30 -29.55
N ILE A 114 -5.47 10.71 -30.74
CA ILE A 114 -5.36 9.26 -30.92
C ILE A 114 -4.11 8.71 -30.21
N THR A 115 -2.97 9.38 -30.34
CA THR A 115 -1.73 8.93 -29.69
C THR A 115 -1.82 8.99 -28.16
N ILE A 116 -2.43 10.03 -27.59
CA ILE A 116 -2.70 10.12 -26.15
C ILE A 116 -3.66 9.01 -25.69
N ALA A 117 -4.74 8.76 -26.43
CA ALA A 117 -5.72 7.73 -26.09
C ALA A 117 -5.10 6.32 -26.11
N ILE A 118 -4.29 6.00 -27.13
CA ILE A 118 -3.56 4.72 -27.21
C ILE A 118 -2.55 4.60 -26.06
N GLY A 119 -1.85 5.69 -25.70
CA GLY A 119 -0.93 5.69 -24.57
C GLY A 119 -1.63 5.41 -23.23
N ILE A 120 -2.76 6.05 -22.96
CA ILE A 120 -3.52 5.88 -21.72
C ILE A 120 -4.14 4.48 -21.65
N PHE A 121 -4.71 3.99 -22.75
CA PHE A 121 -5.39 2.69 -22.78
C PHE A 121 -4.39 1.52 -22.77
N GLY A 122 -3.27 1.65 -23.50
CA GLY A 122 -2.17 0.69 -23.49
C GLY A 122 -1.47 0.60 -22.13
N GLN A 123 -1.33 1.72 -21.40
CA GLN A 123 -0.77 1.71 -20.05
C GLN A 123 -1.70 1.12 -18.98
N ARG A 124 -3.03 1.13 -19.20
CA ARG A 124 -3.98 0.49 -18.28
C ARG A 124 -4.05 -1.03 -18.48
N SER A 125 -3.90 -1.51 -19.72
CA SER A 125 -4.03 -2.94 -20.04
C SER A 125 -2.89 -3.82 -19.53
N ASN A 126 -1.68 -3.27 -19.30
CA ASN A 126 -0.51 -4.06 -18.89
C ASN A 126 -0.11 -3.92 -17.41
N ARG A 127 -1.00 -3.41 -16.54
CA ARG A 127 -0.80 -3.47 -15.09
C ARG A 127 -1.25 -4.82 -14.56
N ASN A 128 -0.47 -5.85 -14.86
CA ASN A 128 -0.37 -6.99 -13.94
C ASN A 128 0.52 -6.53 -12.77
N PRO A 129 -0.03 -6.21 -11.59
CA PRO A 129 0.74 -5.65 -10.47
C PRO A 129 1.84 -6.59 -9.94
N TRP A 130 1.89 -7.84 -10.43
CA TRP A 130 2.81 -8.86 -9.97
C TRP A 130 4.10 -9.01 -10.79
N LYS A 131 4.24 -8.42 -11.99
CA LYS A 131 5.41 -8.70 -12.86
C LYS A 131 6.51 -7.64 -12.90
N THR A 132 6.35 -6.47 -12.26
CA THR A 132 7.38 -5.41 -12.26
C THR A 132 8.18 -5.29 -10.96
N GLY A 133 7.84 -6.03 -9.90
CA GLY A 133 8.55 -5.98 -8.60
C GLY A 133 9.90 -6.73 -8.56
N ARG A 134 10.39 -7.27 -9.67
CA ARG A 134 11.61 -8.11 -9.73
C ARG A 134 12.75 -7.45 -10.50
N ARG A 135 12.92 -6.13 -10.39
CA ARG A 135 14.10 -5.45 -10.93
C ARG A 135 14.90 -4.80 -9.80
N LYS A 136 15.98 -5.51 -9.45
CA LYS A 136 17.18 -5.04 -8.72
C LYS A 136 16.91 -4.56 -7.30
N ALA A 137 16.77 -5.52 -6.38
CA ALA A 137 17.25 -5.29 -5.03
C ALA A 137 18.76 -4.99 -5.14
N GLY A 138 19.14 -3.71 -5.06
CA GLY A 138 20.54 -3.32 -4.96
C GLY A 138 21.12 -3.82 -3.62
N PRO A 139 22.45 -3.74 -3.43
CA PRO A 139 23.09 -4.12 -2.17
C PRO A 139 22.55 -3.36 -0.94
N ASP A 140 21.87 -2.22 -1.15
CA ASP A 140 21.23 -1.40 -0.11
C ASP A 140 19.70 -1.55 -0.04
N ALA A 141 19.12 -2.58 -0.67
CA ALA A 141 17.68 -2.81 -0.60
C ALA A 141 17.29 -3.20 0.84
N ARG A 142 16.88 -2.20 1.62
CA ARG A 142 16.25 -2.43 2.93
C ARG A 142 15.06 -3.36 2.72
N MET A 143 15.04 -4.49 3.43
CA MET A 143 13.88 -5.37 3.49
C MET A 143 12.68 -4.57 4.01
N HIS A 144 11.77 -4.22 3.10
CA HIS A 144 10.50 -3.65 3.47
C HIS A 144 9.56 -4.78 3.85
N PHE A 145 9.52 -5.11 5.15
CA PHE A 145 8.49 -5.99 5.69
C PHE A 145 7.13 -5.32 5.45
N MET A 146 6.36 -5.85 4.50
CA MET A 146 4.95 -5.48 4.36
C MET A 146 4.23 -5.89 5.63
N ARG A 147 3.96 -4.92 6.51
CA ARG A 147 3.19 -5.15 7.73
C ARG A 147 1.77 -5.55 7.30
N LYS A 148 1.37 -6.80 7.58
CA LYS A 148 -0.06 -7.14 7.62
C LYS A 148 -0.69 -6.19 8.64
N LYS A 149 -1.62 -5.35 8.17
CA LYS A 149 -2.25 -4.30 8.99
C LYS A 149 -2.97 -4.88 10.22
N TRP A 150 -3.42 -6.13 10.11
CA TRP A 150 -4.08 -6.87 11.17
C TRP A 150 -3.73 -8.37 11.04
N LEU A 151 -3.31 -8.99 12.15
CA LEU A 151 -3.25 -10.45 12.27
C LEU A 151 -4.68 -10.98 12.48
N SER A 152 -5.03 -12.09 11.83
CA SER A 152 -6.29 -12.79 12.08
C SER A 152 -6.35 -13.33 13.52
N LEU A 153 -7.54 -13.70 14.02
CA LEU A 153 -7.67 -14.26 15.37
C LEU A 153 -6.82 -15.53 15.54
N HIS A 154 -6.83 -16.42 14.53
CA HIS A 154 -6.03 -17.63 14.50
C HIS A 154 -4.53 -17.33 14.47
N GLU A 155 -4.09 -16.34 13.67
CA GLU A 155 -2.69 -15.90 13.64
C GLU A 155 -2.23 -15.38 15.00
N ARG A 156 -3.08 -14.62 15.72
CA ARG A 156 -2.75 -14.13 17.08
C ARG A 156 -2.67 -15.27 18.10
N GLN A 157 -3.62 -16.21 18.06
CA GLN A 157 -3.63 -17.36 18.96
C GLN A 157 -2.41 -18.26 18.73
N MET A 158 -2.09 -18.54 17.47
CA MET A 158 -0.89 -19.30 17.10
C MET A 158 0.38 -18.57 17.55
N TYR A 159 0.50 -17.27 17.27
CA TYR A 159 1.65 -16.47 17.69
C TYR A 159 1.85 -16.50 19.21
N ARG A 160 0.76 -16.39 19.98
CA ARG A 160 0.80 -16.51 21.44
C ARG A 160 1.30 -17.88 21.88
N LEU A 161 0.74 -18.97 21.34
CA LEU A 161 1.19 -20.32 21.71
C LEU A 161 2.66 -20.56 21.36
N LEU A 162 3.10 -20.08 20.20
CA LEU A 162 4.49 -20.27 19.79
C LEU A 162 5.45 -19.46 20.64
N THR A 163 5.09 -18.24 21.04
CA THR A 163 5.91 -17.44 21.95
C THR A 163 5.94 -18.00 23.37
N GLU A 164 4.87 -18.66 23.82
CA GLU A 164 4.81 -19.35 25.12
C GLU A 164 5.58 -20.70 25.12
N LEU A 165 5.67 -21.39 23.98
CA LEU A 165 6.22 -22.74 23.88
C LEU A 165 7.61 -22.81 23.23
N ALA A 166 8.01 -21.79 22.47
CA ALA A 166 9.33 -21.76 21.85
C ALA A 166 10.41 -21.76 22.95
N PRO A 167 11.57 -22.40 22.67
CA PRO A 167 12.74 -22.26 23.53
C PRO A 167 13.08 -20.78 23.74
N PRO A 168 13.58 -20.38 24.92
CA PRO A 168 13.88 -18.97 25.23
C PRO A 168 14.95 -18.33 24.32
N GLU A 169 15.65 -19.18 23.58
CA GLU A 169 16.77 -18.85 22.71
C GLU A 169 16.32 -18.66 21.25
N TRP A 170 15.03 -18.89 20.97
CA TRP A 170 14.45 -18.82 19.64
C TRP A 170 13.56 -17.59 19.54
N ALA A 171 13.64 -16.93 18.39
CA ALA A 171 12.81 -15.77 18.08
C ALA A 171 11.62 -16.19 17.21
N VAL A 172 10.41 -15.77 17.60
CA VAL A 172 9.19 -15.97 16.81
C VAL A 172 8.80 -14.65 16.14
N PHE A 173 8.81 -14.63 14.81
CA PHE A 173 8.49 -13.45 14.00
C PHE A 173 7.02 -13.43 13.53
N VAL A 174 6.55 -12.24 13.16
CA VAL A 174 5.22 -12.02 12.57
C VAL A 174 5.16 -12.70 11.19
N GLN A 175 4.05 -13.36 10.86
CA GLN A 175 3.94 -14.40 9.80
C GLN A 175 4.59 -15.75 10.17
N VAL A 176 4.87 -15.95 11.47
CA VAL A 176 5.14 -17.24 12.10
C VAL A 176 6.40 -17.96 11.60
N SER A 177 7.43 -17.18 11.25
CA SER A 177 8.78 -17.68 11.05
C SER A 177 9.51 -17.80 12.39
N ILE A 178 10.27 -18.87 12.57
CA ILE A 178 11.03 -19.17 13.78
C ILE A 178 12.52 -19.17 13.41
N CYS A 179 13.30 -18.41 14.19
CA CYS A 179 14.75 -18.37 14.04
C CYS A 179 15.47 -18.98 15.24
N ASN A 180 16.63 -19.56 14.97
CA ASN A 180 17.58 -19.98 15.99
C ASN A 180 18.35 -18.77 16.58
N ARG A 181 19.30 -19.03 17.49
CA ARG A 181 20.16 -18.01 18.14
C ARG A 181 21.00 -17.19 17.16
N ASN A 182 21.34 -17.76 16.00
CA ASN A 182 22.12 -17.09 14.96
C ASN A 182 21.25 -16.25 14.02
N LEU A 183 19.93 -16.19 14.28
CA LEU A 183 18.93 -15.56 13.44
C LEU A 183 18.71 -16.28 12.09
N ASP A 184 19.17 -17.52 11.95
CA ASP A 184 18.83 -18.35 10.80
C ASP A 184 17.37 -18.80 10.93
N ILE A 185 16.60 -18.67 9.84
CA ILE A 185 15.22 -19.14 9.80
C ILE A 185 15.25 -20.68 9.70
N VAL A 186 14.78 -21.38 10.72
CA VAL A 186 14.78 -22.86 10.76
C VAL A 186 13.42 -23.46 10.43
N LEU A 187 12.35 -22.71 10.71
CA LEU A 187 10.98 -23.15 10.47
C LEU A 187 10.11 -21.97 10.04
N VAL A 188 9.30 -22.19 9.01
CA VAL A 188 8.18 -21.32 8.63
C VAL A 188 6.88 -22.05 8.92
N ILE A 189 6.02 -21.44 9.73
CA ILE A 189 4.67 -21.94 9.98
C ILE A 189 3.69 -21.12 9.14
N GLU A 190 2.84 -21.81 8.38
CA GLU A 190 1.80 -21.20 7.58
C GLU A 190 0.44 -21.64 8.13
N LEU A 191 -0.44 -20.67 8.39
CA LEU A 191 -1.83 -20.92 8.73
C LEU A 191 -2.63 -20.89 7.44
N ASP A 192 -2.91 -22.08 6.89
CA ASP A 192 -3.72 -22.24 5.67
C ASP A 192 -5.19 -22.04 6.02
N ASP A 193 -5.65 -20.79 5.98
CA ASP A 193 -7.06 -20.49 6.03
C ASP A 193 -7.72 -20.64 4.64
N VAL A 194 -9.04 -20.54 4.59
CA VAL A 194 -9.83 -20.65 3.35
C VAL A 194 -9.42 -19.65 2.25
N THR A 195 -8.61 -18.64 2.55
CA THR A 195 -8.12 -17.66 1.56
C THR A 195 -7.00 -18.20 0.67
N HIS A 196 -6.49 -19.40 0.99
CA HIS A 196 -5.47 -20.11 0.20
C HIS A 196 -6.04 -20.97 -0.93
N ILE A 197 -7.37 -21.16 -0.98
CA ILE A 197 -8.02 -21.89 -2.08
C ILE A 197 -7.66 -21.24 -3.42
N GLY A 198 -7.12 -22.04 -4.34
CA GLY A 198 -6.68 -21.61 -5.67
C GLY A 198 -5.26 -21.06 -5.74
N LYS A 199 -4.48 -21.14 -4.65
CA LYS A 199 -3.06 -20.72 -4.61
C LYS A 199 -2.08 -21.89 -4.39
N GLU A 200 -2.55 -23.12 -4.47
CA GLU A 200 -1.83 -24.34 -4.09
C GLU A 200 -0.51 -24.51 -4.86
N GLU A 201 -0.49 -24.18 -6.15
CA GLU A 201 0.72 -24.31 -6.97
C GLU A 201 1.78 -23.26 -6.61
N LYS A 202 1.35 -22.04 -6.29
CA LYS A 202 2.24 -20.97 -5.83
C LYS A 202 2.84 -21.31 -4.47
N ASP A 203 2.00 -21.87 -3.61
CA ASP A 203 2.34 -22.33 -2.28
C ASP A 203 3.33 -23.51 -2.33
N ARG A 204 3.11 -24.48 -3.22
CA ARG A 204 4.06 -25.58 -3.49
C ARG A 204 5.39 -25.08 -4.00
N THR A 205 5.37 -24.13 -4.93
CA THR A 205 6.60 -23.52 -5.47
C THR A 205 7.40 -22.80 -4.37
N ARG A 206 6.71 -22.05 -3.50
CA ARG A 206 7.33 -21.39 -2.34
C ARG A 206 7.97 -22.41 -1.41
N ASP A 207 7.25 -23.47 -1.07
CA ASP A 207 7.73 -24.49 -0.14
C ASP A 207 8.94 -25.24 -0.70
N GLY A 208 9.01 -25.44 -2.03
CA GLY A 208 10.18 -25.98 -2.71
C GLY A 208 11.43 -25.14 -2.50
N PHE A 209 11.32 -23.80 -2.63
CA PHE A 209 12.45 -22.90 -2.39
C PHE A 209 12.90 -22.88 -0.92
N LEU A 210 11.96 -22.96 0.03
CA LEU A 210 12.28 -23.04 1.46
C LEU A 210 13.02 -24.35 1.78
N ALA A 211 12.55 -25.47 1.25
CA ALA A 211 13.19 -26.76 1.43
C ALA A 211 14.60 -26.81 0.84
N GLU A 212 14.83 -26.22 -0.35
CA GLU A 212 16.16 -26.11 -0.96
C GLU A 212 17.12 -25.27 -0.10
N ALA A 213 16.59 -24.28 0.63
CA ALA A 213 17.36 -23.48 1.60
C ALA A 213 17.54 -24.17 2.96
N GLY A 214 17.08 -25.41 3.14
CA GLY A 214 17.14 -26.13 4.42
C GLY A 214 16.12 -25.66 5.46
N ILE A 215 15.16 -24.82 5.07
CA ILE A 215 14.14 -24.28 5.95
C ILE A 215 12.94 -25.23 5.97
N SER A 216 12.54 -25.68 7.15
CA SER A 216 11.35 -26.52 7.28
C SER A 216 10.07 -25.68 7.12
N THR A 217 9.02 -26.24 6.52
CA THR A 217 7.70 -25.60 6.45
C THR A 217 6.65 -26.49 7.11
N ARG A 218 5.80 -25.92 7.97
CA ARG A 218 4.65 -26.61 8.58
C ARG A 218 3.37 -25.82 8.31
N ARG A 219 2.36 -26.50 7.76
CA ARG A 219 1.05 -25.92 7.46
C ARG A 219 0.02 -26.42 8.44
N PHE A 220 -0.76 -25.51 8.99
CA PHE A 220 -1.89 -25.84 9.85
C PHE A 220 -3.16 -25.15 9.37
N TYR A 221 -4.24 -25.93 9.19
CA TYR A 221 -5.56 -25.40 8.88
C TYR A 221 -6.23 -24.74 10.10
N HIS A 222 -5.86 -25.19 11.30
CA HIS A 222 -6.35 -24.69 12.59
C HIS A 222 -5.19 -24.54 13.55
N VAL A 223 -5.36 -23.77 14.62
CA VAL A 223 -4.34 -23.68 15.67
C VAL A 223 -4.20 -25.05 16.33
N PRO A 224 -3.02 -25.70 16.24
CA PRO A 224 -2.82 -27.03 16.79
C PRO A 224 -2.78 -26.99 18.32
N PRO A 225 -3.08 -28.11 18.99
CA PRO A 225 -2.84 -28.26 20.41
C PRO A 225 -1.39 -27.96 20.80
N ALA A 226 -1.20 -27.44 22.02
CA ALA A 226 0.14 -27.13 22.54
C ALA A 226 1.08 -28.35 22.58
N ALA A 227 0.55 -29.56 22.76
CA ALA A 227 1.34 -30.79 22.76
C ALA A 227 2.03 -31.04 21.40
N ASP A 228 1.32 -30.80 20.30
CA ASP A 228 1.84 -31.00 18.94
C ASP A 228 2.94 -29.97 18.63
N LEU A 229 2.77 -28.72 19.07
CA LEU A 229 3.80 -27.68 18.94
C LEU A 229 5.06 -28.02 19.74
N ARG A 230 4.91 -28.57 20.96
CA ARG A 230 6.07 -29.02 21.76
C ARG A 230 6.82 -30.16 21.08
N ALA A 231 6.10 -31.16 20.56
CA ALA A 231 6.70 -32.26 19.82
C ALA A 231 7.46 -31.73 18.58
N MET A 232 6.86 -30.80 17.84
CA MET A 232 7.50 -30.15 16.71
C MET A 232 8.78 -29.39 17.10
N PHE A 233 8.78 -28.65 18.22
CA PHE A 233 9.99 -27.98 18.70
C PHE A 233 11.08 -28.97 19.13
N ALA A 234 10.70 -30.06 19.80
CA ALA A 234 11.63 -31.12 20.17
C ALA A 234 12.30 -31.76 18.93
N ASP A 235 11.53 -32.03 17.88
CA ASP A 235 12.05 -32.56 16.61
C ASP A 235 13.05 -31.61 15.95
N LEU A 236 12.78 -30.29 15.98
CA LEU A 236 13.69 -29.32 15.39
C LEU A 236 14.98 -29.15 16.20
N LEU A 237 14.89 -29.15 17.53
CA LEU A 237 16.07 -29.09 18.38
C LEU A 237 16.96 -30.31 18.19
N ALA A 238 16.36 -31.50 18.09
CA ALA A 238 17.10 -32.72 17.78
C ALA A 238 17.84 -32.63 16.43
N LYS A 239 17.26 -31.98 15.42
CA LYS A 239 17.91 -31.74 14.12
C LYS A 239 19.05 -30.73 14.19
N ASP A 240 18.90 -29.68 14.99
CA ASP A 240 19.92 -28.65 15.21
C ASP A 240 21.04 -29.12 16.15
N GLY A 241 20.97 -30.37 16.65
CA GLY A 241 21.93 -30.90 17.63
C GLY A 241 21.81 -30.24 19.00
N MET A 242 20.68 -29.61 19.30
CA MET A 242 20.37 -29.02 20.60
C MET A 242 19.45 -29.93 21.41
N THR A 243 19.65 -30.01 22.72
CA THR A 243 18.74 -30.69 23.66
C THR A 243 17.90 -29.66 24.41
N LEU A 244 16.60 -29.95 24.60
CA LEU A 244 15.67 -29.16 25.43
C LEU A 244 16.10 -29.12 26.90
#